data_AF-A0A953IDJ8-F1
#
_entry.id   AF-A0A953IDJ8-F1
#
_cell.length_a   1.000
_cell.length_b   1.000
_cell.length_c   1.000
_cell.angle_alpha   90.00
_cell.angle_beta   90.00
_cell.angle_gamma   90.00
#
_symmetry.space_group_name_H-M   'P 1'
#
loop_
_entity.id
_entity.type
_entity.pdbx_description
1 polymer ?
#
loop_
_entity_poly.entity_id
_entity_poly.type
_entity_poly.pdbx_seq_one_letter_code
_entity_poly.pdbx_strand_id
1 'polypeptide(L)'
;MSQNPLWLQWAQQIQSIAQAGITYTKDPYDRERFEQLRAIAGEILARYTSIPDDILSQELAAEQGYLTPKVDVRAVVFNPRGELLLVRERKEGLWSLPGGWADVGESPAEAAVREVREESGYEVRPTKMLAVYDRARHDHPPLIWYVYKLFIRCELVAGTPGNSLETDQIGFFDRDHLPPLSTSRVTEAQIRRMFQHYDNPDLPTDFD
;
A
#
# COMPACT_ATOMS: atom_id res chain seq x y z
N MET A 1 3.15 8.45 -16.04
CA MET A 1 4.14 8.58 -14.95
C MET A 1 3.90 9.89 -14.22
N SER A 2 2.84 9.93 -13.44
CA SER A 2 2.68 10.92 -12.38
C SER A 2 3.68 10.57 -11.28
N GLN A 3 4.91 11.08 -11.38
CA GLN A 3 5.89 10.97 -10.31
C GLN A 3 5.43 11.84 -9.13
N ASN A 4 5.73 11.38 -7.90
CA ASN A 4 5.58 12.22 -6.71
C ASN A 4 6.21 13.60 -6.96
N PRO A 5 5.57 14.70 -6.54
CA PRO A 5 6.14 16.03 -6.74
C PRO A 5 7.48 16.15 -6.01
N LEU A 6 8.41 16.95 -6.55
CA LEU A 6 9.78 17.06 -6.02
C LEU A 6 9.82 17.44 -4.53
N TRP A 7 8.95 18.34 -4.07
CA TRP A 7 8.87 18.73 -2.67
C TRP A 7 8.60 17.53 -1.74
N LEU A 8 7.79 16.57 -2.19
CA LEU A 8 7.43 15.38 -1.42
C LEU A 8 8.63 14.41 -1.37
N GLN A 9 9.30 14.22 -2.50
CA GLN A 9 10.52 13.41 -2.56
C GLN A 9 11.60 13.98 -1.61
N TRP A 10 11.81 15.29 -1.62
CA TRP A 10 12.75 15.96 -0.72
C TRP A 10 12.35 15.81 0.74
N ALA A 11 11.07 16.03 1.09
CA ALA A 11 10.60 15.88 2.45
C ALA A 11 10.83 14.45 2.98
N GLN A 12 10.48 13.43 2.18
CA GLN A 12 10.70 12.02 2.52
C GLN A 12 12.19 11.69 2.70
N GLN A 13 13.05 12.19 1.81
CA GLN A 13 14.50 11.99 1.91
C GLN A 13 15.10 12.67 3.14
N ILE A 14 14.73 13.93 3.42
CA ILE A 14 15.18 14.67 4.60
C ILE A 14 14.74 13.95 5.87
N GLN A 15 13.47 13.51 5.94
CA GLN A 15 12.96 12.75 7.08
C GLN A 15 13.74 11.45 7.28
N SER A 16 13.97 10.67 6.22
CA SER A 16 14.72 9.41 6.29
C SER A 16 16.15 9.62 6.82
N ILE A 17 16.87 10.61 6.29
CA ILE A 17 18.24 10.94 6.71
C ILE A 17 18.25 11.42 8.17
N ALA A 18 17.34 12.33 8.53
CA ALA A 18 17.23 12.86 9.87
C ALA A 18 16.96 11.76 10.88
N GLN A 19 16.00 10.88 10.60
CA GLN A 19 15.61 9.81 11.51
C GLN A 19 16.70 8.73 11.65
N ALA A 20 17.44 8.43 10.57
CA ALA A 20 18.64 7.58 10.65
C ALA A 20 19.72 8.22 11.55
N GLY A 21 19.94 9.53 11.39
CA GLY A 21 20.85 10.31 12.24
C GLY A 21 20.47 10.26 13.72
N ILE A 22 19.20 10.55 14.04
CA ILE A 22 18.63 10.46 15.40
C ILE A 22 18.81 9.06 15.99
N THR A 23 18.65 8.02 15.16
CA THR A 23 18.74 6.63 15.62
C THR A 23 20.16 6.23 15.98
N TYR A 24 21.15 6.60 15.16
CA TYR A 24 22.52 6.07 15.29
C TYR A 24 23.51 7.03 15.95
N THR A 25 23.24 8.33 15.96
CA THR A 25 24.18 9.29 16.54
C THR A 25 24.31 9.13 18.06
N LYS A 26 25.55 9.25 18.54
CA LYS A 26 25.90 9.32 19.96
C LYS A 26 26.26 10.74 20.41
N ASP A 27 26.42 11.68 19.48
CA ASP A 27 26.75 13.07 19.78
C ASP A 27 25.47 13.89 20.00
N PRO A 28 25.34 14.62 21.13
CA PRO A 28 24.14 15.37 21.45
C PRO A 28 23.91 16.60 20.53
N TYR A 29 24.98 17.20 20.01
CA TYR A 29 24.86 18.33 19.07
C TYR A 29 24.40 17.86 17.69
N ASP A 30 24.89 16.72 17.23
CA ASP A 30 24.40 16.14 15.98
C ASP A 30 22.95 15.65 16.12
N ARG A 31 22.57 15.11 17.29
CA ARG A 31 21.16 14.78 17.57
C ARG A 31 20.24 15.98 17.39
N GLU A 32 20.58 17.13 17.97
CA GLU A 32 19.82 18.36 17.82
C GLU A 32 19.70 18.79 16.35
N ARG A 33 20.80 18.69 15.57
CA ARG A 33 20.78 19.00 14.13
C ARG A 33 19.86 18.07 13.35
N PHE A 34 19.86 16.78 13.66
CA PHE A 34 18.94 15.84 12.99
C PHE A 34 17.48 16.09 13.38
N GLU A 35 17.20 16.49 14.62
CA GLU A 35 15.86 16.91 15.04
C GLU A 35 15.39 18.16 14.27
N GLN A 36 16.29 19.14 14.04
CA GLN A 36 16.01 20.30 13.20
C GLN A 36 15.71 19.90 11.74
N LEU A 37 16.49 18.98 11.16
CA LEU A 37 16.22 18.46 9.81
C LEU A 37 14.86 17.76 9.71
N ARG A 38 14.48 16.98 10.73
CA ARG A 38 13.14 16.35 10.78
C ARG A 38 12.03 17.39 10.88
N ALA A 39 12.23 18.46 11.64
CA ALA A 39 11.27 19.58 11.70
C ALA A 39 11.09 20.25 10.34
N ILE A 40 12.19 20.50 9.59
CA ILE A 40 12.12 21.06 8.23
C ILE A 40 11.32 20.14 7.29
N ALA A 41 11.50 18.82 7.37
CA ALA A 41 10.68 17.89 6.60
C ALA A 41 9.19 18.02 6.94
N GLY A 42 8.86 18.14 8.23
CA GLY A 42 7.50 18.42 8.71
C GLY A 42 6.91 19.71 8.16
N GLU A 43 7.67 20.82 8.19
CA GLU A 43 7.24 22.10 7.63
C GLU A 43 6.94 22.01 6.13
N ILE A 44 7.78 21.29 5.36
CA ILE A 44 7.52 21.05 3.93
C ILE A 44 6.21 20.29 3.76
N LEU A 45 5.98 19.20 4.50
CA LEU A 45 4.72 18.45 4.43
C LEU A 45 3.51 19.32 4.83
N ALA A 46 3.60 20.08 5.91
CA ALA A 46 2.54 20.96 6.39
C ALA A 46 2.19 22.05 5.38
N ARG A 47 3.19 22.55 4.64
CA ARG A 47 2.98 23.60 3.63
C ARG A 47 2.21 23.12 2.40
N TYR A 48 2.40 21.86 1.99
CA TYR A 48 1.87 21.32 0.74
C TYR A 48 0.74 20.29 0.94
N THR A 49 0.38 19.99 2.18
CA THR A 49 -0.78 19.15 2.52
C THR A 49 -1.80 19.94 3.32
N SER A 50 -3.01 19.38 3.50
CA SER A 50 -4.02 19.93 4.41
C SER A 50 -3.97 19.28 5.80
N ILE A 51 -2.89 18.56 6.11
CA ILE A 51 -2.72 17.87 7.38
C ILE A 51 -2.20 18.89 8.42
N PRO A 52 -2.83 18.98 9.61
CA PRO A 52 -2.34 19.83 10.69
C PRO A 52 -0.88 19.53 11.07
N ASP A 53 -0.13 20.57 11.40
CA ASP A 53 1.31 20.49 11.72
C ASP A 53 1.61 19.63 12.96
N ASP A 54 0.75 19.68 13.96
CA ASP A 54 0.83 18.87 15.17
C ASP A 54 0.66 17.38 14.86
N ILE A 55 -0.26 17.04 13.95
CA ILE A 55 -0.45 15.66 13.48
C ILE A 55 0.76 15.20 12.68
N LEU A 56 1.24 16.00 11.72
CA LEU A 56 2.43 15.64 10.94
C LEU A 56 3.65 15.44 11.84
N SER A 57 3.89 16.35 12.77
CA SER A 57 5.01 16.25 13.71
C SER A 57 4.94 14.97 14.55
N GLN A 58 3.73 14.58 15.01
CA GLN A 58 3.53 13.34 15.73
C GLN A 58 3.80 12.11 14.86
N GLU A 59 3.25 12.07 13.64
CA GLU A 59 3.44 10.97 12.70
C GLU A 59 4.91 10.77 12.32
N LEU A 60 5.64 11.86 12.04
CA LEU A 60 7.06 11.81 11.72
C LEU A 60 7.94 11.39 12.90
N ALA A 61 7.51 11.70 14.13
CA ALA A 61 8.24 11.35 15.35
C ALA A 61 7.88 9.96 15.90
N ALA A 62 6.74 9.40 15.50
CA ALA A 62 6.25 8.11 15.97
C ALA A 62 7.13 6.94 15.48
N GLU A 63 7.74 7.07 14.31
CA GLU A 63 8.66 6.06 13.81
C GLU A 63 10.03 6.16 14.49
N GLN A 64 10.33 5.17 15.33
CA GLN A 64 11.64 5.02 15.97
C GLN A 64 12.53 4.07 15.18
N GLY A 65 13.84 4.31 15.22
CA GLY A 65 14.79 3.50 14.47
C GLY A 65 14.97 3.99 13.02
N TYR A 66 15.56 3.14 12.19
CA TYR A 66 15.81 3.46 10.79
C TYR A 66 14.54 3.32 9.97
N LEU A 67 14.18 4.37 9.21
CA LEU A 67 12.98 4.35 8.39
C LEU A 67 13.15 3.46 7.17
N THR A 68 12.20 2.56 6.99
CA THR A 68 12.06 1.74 5.79
C THR A 68 10.75 2.09 5.09
N PRO A 69 10.62 1.80 3.78
CA PRO A 69 9.31 1.83 3.14
C PRO A 69 8.29 1.01 3.92
N LYS A 70 7.05 1.51 4.01
CA LYS A 70 5.92 0.73 4.52
C LYS A 70 5.58 -0.37 3.50
N VAL A 71 4.92 -1.42 3.97
CA VAL A 71 4.54 -2.57 3.13
C VAL A 71 3.02 -2.67 3.07
N ASP A 72 2.48 -2.55 1.85
CA ASP A 72 1.08 -2.80 1.52
C ASP A 72 0.96 -4.13 0.79
N VAL A 73 -0.03 -4.94 1.15
CA VAL A 73 -0.31 -6.24 0.53
C VAL A 73 -1.64 -6.15 -0.23
N ARG A 74 -1.68 -6.74 -1.43
CA ARG A 74 -2.88 -6.82 -2.26
C ARG A 74 -3.10 -8.27 -2.69
N ALA A 75 -4.20 -8.85 -2.25
CA ALA A 75 -4.59 -10.19 -2.65
C ALA A 75 -5.25 -10.18 -4.03
N VAL A 76 -4.80 -11.07 -4.90
CA VAL A 76 -5.29 -11.23 -6.27
C VAL A 76 -5.99 -12.57 -6.36
N VAL A 77 -7.32 -12.53 -6.35
CA VAL A 77 -8.18 -13.72 -6.31
C VAL A 77 -9.07 -13.74 -7.53
N PHE A 78 -8.99 -14.80 -8.31
CA PHE A 78 -9.89 -15.03 -9.45
C PHE A 78 -10.88 -16.14 -9.12
N ASN A 79 -12.13 -15.98 -9.56
CA ASN A 79 -13.10 -17.07 -9.51
C ASN A 79 -12.93 -18.02 -10.72
N PRO A 80 -13.67 -19.15 -10.77
CA PRO A 80 -13.59 -20.10 -11.89
C PRO A 80 -14.00 -19.53 -13.25
N ARG A 81 -14.69 -18.38 -13.30
CA ARG A 81 -15.05 -17.68 -14.55
C ARG A 81 -13.95 -16.72 -15.03
N GLY A 82 -12.84 -16.60 -14.30
CA GLY A 82 -11.75 -15.69 -14.61
C GLY A 82 -12.05 -14.23 -14.27
N GLU A 83 -13.03 -13.99 -13.40
CA GLU A 83 -13.35 -12.65 -12.88
C GLU A 83 -12.54 -12.39 -11.60
N LEU A 84 -12.11 -11.15 -11.41
CA LEU A 84 -11.26 -10.71 -10.31
C LEU A 84 -12.09 -10.23 -9.12
N LEU A 85 -11.75 -10.70 -7.91
CA LEU A 85 -12.33 -10.24 -6.66
C LEU A 85 -11.92 -8.78 -6.38
N LEU A 86 -12.92 -7.92 -6.19
CA LEU A 86 -12.74 -6.56 -5.68
C LEU A 86 -13.69 -6.34 -4.50
N VAL A 87 -13.28 -5.45 -3.60
CA VAL A 87 -14.07 -4.97 -2.47
C VAL A 87 -14.27 -3.48 -2.58
N ARG A 88 -15.42 -2.99 -2.10
CA ARG A 88 -15.76 -1.57 -2.13
C ARG A 88 -15.64 -0.97 -0.74
N GLU A 89 -14.86 0.08 -0.63
CA GLU A 89 -14.74 0.82 0.62
C GLU A 89 -15.97 1.67 0.88
N ARG A 90 -16.49 1.58 2.12
CA ARG A 90 -17.69 2.31 2.53
C ARG A 90 -17.54 3.83 2.43
N LYS A 91 -16.34 4.36 2.72
CA LYS A 91 -16.10 5.81 2.82
C LYS A 91 -16.04 6.50 1.45
N GLU A 92 -15.34 5.89 0.50
CA GLU A 92 -15.10 6.48 -0.83
C GLU A 92 -16.05 5.93 -1.89
N GLY A 93 -16.68 4.77 -1.64
CA GLY A 93 -17.51 4.09 -2.63
C GLY A 93 -16.73 3.57 -3.84
N LEU A 94 -15.41 3.52 -3.74
CA LEU A 94 -14.48 3.06 -4.77
C LEU A 94 -14.03 1.62 -4.48
N TRP A 95 -13.55 0.94 -5.51
CA TRP A 95 -13.20 -0.47 -5.47
C TRP A 95 -11.68 -0.70 -5.50
N SER A 96 -11.21 -1.72 -4.80
CA SER A 96 -9.82 -2.17 -4.87
C SER A 96 -9.71 -3.68 -4.71
N LEU A 97 -8.50 -4.20 -4.96
CA LEU A 97 -8.13 -5.54 -4.51
C LEU A 97 -8.21 -5.58 -2.98
N PRO A 98 -8.67 -6.70 -2.39
CA PRO A 98 -8.60 -6.88 -0.95
C PRO A 98 -7.16 -6.70 -0.46
N GLY A 99 -6.98 -5.97 0.63
CA GLY A 99 -5.65 -5.71 1.15
C GLY A 99 -5.45 -4.38 1.86
N GLY A 100 -4.36 -4.32 2.62
CA GLY A 100 -3.99 -3.18 3.44
C GLY A 100 -2.53 -3.22 3.84
N TRP A 101 -2.23 -2.58 4.98
CA TRP A 101 -0.90 -2.63 5.57
C TRP A 101 -0.57 -4.04 6.07
N ALA A 102 0.68 -4.45 5.93
CA ALA A 102 1.17 -5.65 6.59
C ALA A 102 1.43 -5.35 8.07
N ASP A 103 0.84 -6.15 8.97
CA ASP A 103 1.01 -6.00 10.41
C ASP A 103 2.36 -6.57 10.87
N VAL A 104 2.86 -6.07 12.00
CA VAL A 104 4.07 -6.60 12.62
C VAL A 104 3.77 -8.00 13.17
N GLY A 105 4.58 -8.97 12.75
CA GLY A 105 4.47 -10.36 13.23
C GLY A 105 3.75 -11.31 12.28
N GLU A 106 3.19 -10.81 11.17
CA GLU A 106 2.68 -11.63 10.08
C GLU A 106 3.63 -11.65 8.88
N SER A 107 3.65 -12.76 8.16
CA SER A 107 4.23 -12.84 6.82
C SER A 107 3.32 -12.15 5.79
N PRO A 108 3.85 -11.73 4.62
CA PRO A 108 3.01 -11.16 3.56
C PRO A 108 1.88 -12.09 3.10
N ALA A 109 2.10 -13.40 3.17
CA ALA A 109 1.09 -14.41 2.83
C ALA A 109 -0.05 -14.43 3.86
N GLU A 110 0.27 -14.36 5.16
CA GLU A 110 -0.72 -14.28 6.24
C GLU A 110 -1.53 -12.98 6.16
N ALA A 111 -0.87 -11.85 5.88
CA ALA A 111 -1.53 -10.57 5.63
C ALA A 111 -2.58 -10.67 4.51
N ALA A 112 -2.20 -11.24 3.35
CA ALA A 112 -3.13 -11.42 2.23
C ALA A 112 -4.35 -12.29 2.60
N VAL A 113 -4.15 -13.35 3.40
CA VAL A 113 -5.24 -14.22 3.85
C VAL A 113 -6.16 -13.49 4.83
N ARG A 114 -5.58 -12.77 5.79
CA ARG A 114 -6.31 -11.99 6.80
C ARG A 114 -7.20 -10.95 6.12
N GLU A 115 -6.61 -10.13 5.25
CA GLU A 115 -7.30 -9.06 4.54
C GLU A 115 -8.47 -9.58 3.68
N VAL A 116 -8.27 -10.66 2.91
CA VAL A 116 -9.37 -11.27 2.13
C VAL A 116 -10.49 -11.77 3.05
N ARG A 117 -10.15 -12.42 4.15
CA ARG A 117 -11.15 -12.90 5.10
C ARG A 117 -11.93 -11.74 5.73
N GLU A 118 -11.25 -10.70 6.16
CA GLU A 118 -11.85 -9.55 6.85
C GLU A 118 -12.71 -8.69 5.91
N GLU A 119 -12.24 -8.45 4.69
CA GLU A 119 -12.88 -7.53 3.76
C GLU A 119 -13.93 -8.20 2.86
N SER A 120 -13.86 -9.52 2.65
CA SER A 120 -14.77 -10.24 1.76
C SER A 120 -15.44 -11.47 2.36
N GLY A 121 -15.00 -11.97 3.52
CA GLY A 121 -15.49 -13.22 4.11
C GLY A 121 -15.03 -14.50 3.40
N TYR A 122 -14.12 -14.40 2.42
CA TYR A 122 -13.61 -15.57 1.71
C TYR A 122 -12.38 -16.13 2.40
N GLU A 123 -12.22 -17.45 2.32
CA GLU A 123 -11.00 -18.14 2.73
C GLU A 123 -10.16 -18.45 1.49
N VAL A 124 -8.89 -18.07 1.55
CA VAL A 124 -7.98 -18.20 0.41
C VAL A 124 -6.65 -18.82 0.81
N ARG A 125 -5.96 -19.38 -0.19
CA ARG A 125 -4.61 -19.92 -0.04
C ARG A 125 -3.65 -19.18 -0.96
N PRO A 126 -2.60 -18.51 -0.43
CA PRO A 126 -1.58 -17.86 -1.25
C PRO A 126 -0.82 -18.88 -2.10
N THR A 127 -0.51 -18.52 -3.34
CA THR A 127 0.15 -19.42 -4.32
C THR A 127 1.36 -18.81 -5.00
N LYS A 128 1.40 -17.49 -5.20
CA LYS A 128 2.48 -16.85 -5.96
C LYS A 128 2.60 -15.36 -5.67
N MET A 129 3.83 -14.85 -5.53
CA MET A 129 4.08 -13.40 -5.60
C MET A 129 4.02 -12.97 -7.08
N LEU A 130 3.03 -12.14 -7.43
CA LEU A 130 2.84 -11.65 -8.79
C LEU A 130 3.70 -10.43 -9.09
N ALA A 131 3.79 -9.50 -8.14
CA ALA A 131 4.57 -8.28 -8.30
C ALA A 131 5.02 -7.70 -6.96
N VAL A 132 6.16 -7.03 -6.99
CA VAL A 132 6.65 -6.14 -5.94
C VAL A 132 6.89 -4.78 -6.59
N TYR A 133 6.04 -3.81 -6.26
CA TYR A 133 6.09 -2.48 -6.87
C TYR A 133 6.37 -1.38 -5.86
N ASP A 134 7.18 -0.43 -6.25
CA ASP A 134 7.32 0.87 -5.62
C ASP A 134 6.12 1.74 -6.00
N ARG A 135 5.29 2.07 -5.01
CA ARG A 135 4.08 2.89 -5.22
C ARG A 135 4.38 4.21 -5.93
N ALA A 136 5.53 4.84 -5.68
CA ALA A 136 5.87 6.14 -6.24
C ALA A 136 6.20 6.09 -7.75
N ARG A 137 6.42 4.89 -8.31
CA ARG A 137 6.75 4.67 -9.73
C ARG A 137 5.52 4.36 -10.60
N HIS A 138 4.34 4.22 -9.97
CA HIS A 138 3.07 4.02 -10.64
C HIS A 138 2.18 5.26 -10.51
N ASP A 139 1.14 5.37 -11.35
CA ASP A 139 0.25 6.54 -11.41
C ASP A 139 -0.74 6.61 -10.23
N HIS A 140 -0.24 6.44 -9.01
CA HIS A 140 -0.96 6.66 -7.77
C HIS A 140 -0.93 8.16 -7.39
N PRO A 141 -1.96 8.67 -6.69
CA PRO A 141 -1.90 10.00 -6.08
C PRO A 141 -0.78 10.07 -5.03
N PRO A 142 -0.20 11.26 -4.79
CA PRO A 142 0.86 11.44 -3.77
C PRO A 142 0.45 10.93 -2.39
N LEU A 143 1.41 10.33 -1.67
CA LEU A 143 1.24 9.85 -0.30
C LEU A 143 2.49 10.23 0.50
N ILE A 144 2.28 10.69 1.74
CA ILE A 144 3.39 11.11 2.63
C ILE A 144 4.35 9.96 2.95
N TRP A 145 3.86 8.73 2.92
CA TRP A 145 4.66 7.51 3.13
C TRP A 145 5.24 6.98 1.82
N TYR A 146 6.48 6.48 1.91
CA TYR A 146 7.07 5.65 0.87
C TYR A 146 6.61 4.21 1.06
N VAL A 147 6.15 3.54 0.00
CA VAL A 147 5.42 2.26 0.11
C VAL A 147 5.87 1.27 -0.96
N TYR A 148 6.16 0.05 -0.53
CA TYR A 148 6.21 -1.12 -1.42
C TYR A 148 4.86 -1.84 -1.39
N LYS A 149 4.37 -2.22 -2.58
CA LYS A 149 3.10 -2.91 -2.79
C LYS A 149 3.37 -4.34 -3.27
N LEU A 150 2.94 -5.31 -2.48
CA LEU A 150 3.09 -6.73 -2.76
C LEU A 150 1.77 -7.28 -3.31
N PHE A 151 1.78 -7.74 -4.56
CA PHE A 151 0.61 -8.36 -5.18
C PHE A 151 0.74 -9.88 -5.10
N ILE A 152 -0.15 -10.52 -4.36
CA ILE A 152 -0.06 -11.95 -4.03
C ILE A 152 -1.26 -12.67 -4.64
N ARG A 153 -1.01 -13.65 -5.51
CA ARG A 153 -2.04 -14.54 -6.02
C ARG A 153 -2.53 -15.44 -4.89
N CYS A 154 -3.84 -15.52 -4.73
CA CYS A 154 -4.47 -16.48 -3.84
C CYS A 154 -5.56 -17.27 -4.58
N GLU A 155 -5.71 -18.54 -4.22
CA GLU A 155 -6.80 -19.38 -4.69
C GLU A 155 -7.95 -19.38 -3.69
N LEU A 156 -9.18 -19.30 -4.19
CA LEU A 156 -10.39 -19.44 -3.38
C LEU A 156 -10.48 -20.87 -2.84
N VAL A 157 -10.59 -21.01 -1.52
CA VAL A 157 -10.74 -22.31 -0.84
C VAL A 157 -12.17 -22.52 -0.38
N ALA A 158 -12.74 -21.53 0.30
CA ALA A 158 -14.08 -21.59 0.87
C ALA A 158 -14.62 -20.17 1.14
N GLY A 159 -15.77 -20.11 1.82
CA GLY A 159 -16.38 -18.88 2.30
C GLY A 159 -17.58 -18.43 1.47
N THR A 160 -18.42 -17.63 2.12
CA THR A 160 -19.54 -16.93 1.49
C THR A 160 -19.29 -15.43 1.64
N PRO A 161 -19.60 -14.61 0.63
CA PRO A 161 -19.33 -13.19 0.70
C PRO A 161 -20.03 -12.57 1.92
N GLY A 162 -19.25 -11.85 2.72
CA GLY A 162 -19.71 -11.23 3.97
C GLY A 162 -19.13 -9.83 4.12
N ASN A 163 -20.01 -8.86 4.41
CA ASN A 163 -19.61 -7.46 4.58
C ASN A 163 -18.84 -7.24 5.89
N SER A 164 -18.03 -6.17 5.92
CA SER A 164 -17.33 -5.74 7.12
C SER A 164 -17.73 -4.31 7.52
N LEU A 165 -17.07 -3.77 8.55
CA LEU A 165 -17.22 -2.36 8.92
C LEU A 165 -16.63 -1.43 7.85
N GLU A 166 -15.54 -1.85 7.21
CA GLU A 166 -14.75 -1.05 6.27
C GLU A 166 -15.22 -1.23 4.82
N THR A 167 -15.66 -2.44 4.48
CA THR A 167 -16.14 -2.81 3.14
C THR A 167 -17.63 -3.10 3.16
N ASP A 168 -18.36 -2.51 2.22
CA ASP A 168 -19.82 -2.61 2.18
C ASP A 168 -20.37 -3.35 0.95
N GLN A 169 -19.52 -3.63 -0.04
CA GLN A 169 -19.83 -4.46 -1.20
C GLN A 169 -18.63 -5.29 -1.62
N ILE A 170 -18.92 -6.46 -2.17
CA ILE A 170 -17.95 -7.46 -2.66
C ILE A 170 -18.44 -7.90 -4.03
N GLY A 171 -17.53 -8.03 -5.00
CA GLY A 171 -17.88 -8.42 -6.35
C GLY A 171 -16.73 -9.06 -7.10
N PHE A 172 -17.09 -9.87 -8.08
CA PHE A 172 -16.17 -10.40 -9.07
C PHE A 172 -16.42 -9.67 -10.38
N PHE A 173 -15.35 -9.12 -10.97
CA PHE A 173 -15.42 -8.28 -12.16
C PHE A 173 -14.53 -8.82 -13.27
N ASP A 174 -15.04 -8.81 -14.49
CA ASP A 174 -14.22 -9.11 -15.66
C ASP A 174 -13.31 -7.93 -16.06
N ARG A 175 -12.35 -8.21 -16.94
CA ARG A 175 -11.31 -7.25 -17.36
C ARG A 175 -11.82 -6.06 -18.19
N ASP A 176 -13.03 -6.18 -18.75
CA ASP A 176 -13.65 -5.21 -19.65
C ASP A 176 -14.73 -4.38 -18.93
N HIS A 177 -15.25 -4.87 -17.80
CA HIS A 177 -16.26 -4.18 -16.97
C HIS A 177 -15.77 -3.92 -15.55
N LEU A 178 -14.61 -3.27 -15.42
CA LEU A 178 -14.08 -2.84 -14.13
C LEU A 178 -14.93 -1.72 -13.50
N PRO A 179 -15.16 -1.76 -12.18
CA PRO A 179 -15.85 -0.69 -11.47
C PRO A 179 -14.91 0.51 -11.24
N PRO A 180 -15.42 1.66 -10.75
CA PRO A 180 -14.56 2.79 -10.37
C PRO A 180 -13.53 2.40 -9.30
N LEU A 181 -12.26 2.49 -9.65
CA LEU A 181 -11.15 2.03 -8.81
C LEU A 181 -10.67 3.10 -7.82
N SER A 182 -10.29 2.67 -6.62
CA SER A 182 -9.54 3.50 -5.68
C SER A 182 -8.08 3.57 -6.13
N THR A 183 -7.76 4.60 -6.92
CA THR A 183 -6.42 4.77 -7.52
C THR A 183 -5.32 5.00 -6.49
N SER A 184 -5.64 5.34 -5.24
CA SER A 184 -4.68 5.40 -4.12
C SER A 184 -4.15 4.01 -3.73
N ARG A 185 -4.94 2.96 -3.96
CA ARG A 185 -4.69 1.56 -3.56
C ARG A 185 -4.30 0.68 -4.73
N VAL A 186 -4.94 0.84 -5.89
CA VAL A 186 -4.62 0.07 -7.09
C VAL A 186 -4.89 0.89 -8.35
N THR A 187 -3.97 0.88 -9.30
CA THR A 187 -4.17 1.51 -10.61
C THR A 187 -4.80 0.52 -11.60
N GLU A 188 -5.49 1.04 -12.61
CA GLU A 188 -6.04 0.20 -13.68
C GLU A 188 -4.94 -0.59 -14.41
N ALA A 189 -3.77 0.03 -14.64
CA ALA A 189 -2.62 -0.65 -15.24
C ALA A 189 -2.16 -1.87 -14.41
N GLN A 190 -2.14 -1.75 -13.08
CA GLN A 190 -1.83 -2.88 -12.19
C GLN A 190 -2.91 -3.97 -12.27
N ILE A 191 -4.20 -3.61 -12.25
CA ILE A 191 -5.29 -4.59 -12.42
C ILE A 191 -5.14 -5.36 -13.75
N ARG A 192 -4.92 -4.64 -14.85
CA ARG A 192 -4.71 -5.25 -16.17
C ARG A 192 -3.48 -6.17 -16.17
N ARG A 193 -2.41 -5.82 -15.46
CA ARG A 193 -1.25 -6.69 -15.29
C ARG A 193 -1.58 -7.96 -14.49
N MET A 194 -2.45 -7.88 -13.48
CA MET A 194 -2.90 -9.06 -12.74
C MET A 194 -3.70 -10.03 -13.62
N PHE A 195 -4.52 -9.53 -14.54
CA PHE A 195 -5.17 -10.38 -15.56
C PHE A 195 -4.16 -11.04 -16.51
N GLN A 196 -3.06 -10.37 -16.88
CA GLN A 196 -2.01 -10.99 -17.69
C GLN A 196 -1.28 -12.13 -16.96
N HIS A 197 -1.02 -11.96 -15.65
CA HIS A 197 -0.54 -13.03 -14.77
C HIS A 197 -1.54 -14.17 -14.60
N TYR A 198 -2.84 -13.87 -14.71
CA TYR A 198 -3.87 -14.90 -14.72
C TYR A 198 -3.85 -15.73 -15.99
N ASP A 199 -3.76 -15.08 -17.15
CA ASP A 199 -3.72 -15.74 -18.46
C ASP A 199 -2.44 -16.55 -18.66
N ASN A 200 -1.32 -16.10 -18.07
CA ASN A 200 -0.01 -16.73 -18.19
C ASN A 200 0.59 -17.00 -16.79
N PRO A 201 0.21 -18.11 -16.13
CA PRO A 201 0.63 -18.41 -14.76
C PRO A 201 2.15 -18.53 -14.57
N ASP A 202 2.90 -18.80 -15.65
CA ASP A 202 4.36 -18.99 -15.62
C ASP A 202 5.16 -17.67 -15.74
N LEU A 203 4.50 -16.52 -15.91
CA LEU A 203 5.20 -15.23 -15.92
C LEU A 203 6.04 -15.06 -14.64
N PRO A 204 7.27 -14.52 -14.72
CA PRO A 204 8.05 -14.26 -13.52
C PRO A 204 7.35 -13.19 -12.68
N THR A 205 7.68 -13.11 -11.38
CA THR A 205 7.28 -11.98 -10.53
C THR A 205 7.78 -10.68 -11.14
N ASP A 206 6.90 -9.67 -11.23
CA ASP A 206 7.27 -8.35 -11.72
C ASP A 206 7.98 -7.52 -10.64
N PHE A 207 8.97 -6.73 -11.09
CA PHE A 207 9.68 -5.72 -10.32
C PHE A 207 9.82 -4.48 -11.20
N ASP A 208 9.86 -3.29 -10.60
CA ASP A 208 10.11 -2.04 -11.33
C ASP A 208 11.57 -1.61 -11.32
#